data_AF-A0A642VD94-F1
#
_entry.id   AF-A0A642VD94-F1
#
_cell.length_a   1.000
_cell.length_b   1.000
_cell.length_c   1.000
_cell.angle_alpha   90.00
_cell.angle_beta   90.00
_cell.angle_gamma   90.00
#
_symmetry.space_group_name_H-M   'P 1'
#
loop_
_entity.id
_entity.type
_entity.pdbx_description
1 polymer ?
#
loop_
_entity_poly.entity_id
_entity_poly.type
_entity_poly.pdbx_seq_one_letter_code
_entity_poly.pdbx_strand_id
1 'polypeptide(L)'
;MHVLRGRQEIAKALETSTWKVSELFKTVPGMQHTQPDSQLLSKLLKQAGLQAVPVGSDKEAMLLKELSKQLHFVEHISAVDTTNVEPLVRVGGGSDQFFDKHKLLQARNKRPDPSATDWSPTQLAQQKSGDFYVLREGLRRE
;
A
#
# COMPACT_ATOMS: atom_id res chain seq x y z
N MET A 1 -22.38 16.93 22.32
CA MET A 1 -21.98 17.73 21.14
C MET A 1 -22.43 19.17 21.36
N HIS A 2 -21.51 20.11 21.50
CA HIS A 2 -21.85 21.54 21.50
C HIS A 2 -22.11 21.97 20.05
N VAL A 3 -23.34 22.39 19.76
CA VAL A 3 -23.71 22.95 18.45
C VAL A 3 -23.41 24.43 18.50
N LEU A 4 -22.43 24.89 17.71
CA LEU A 4 -22.12 26.32 17.55
C LEU A 4 -23.20 26.95 16.67
N ARG A 5 -23.89 27.97 17.18
CA ARG A 5 -25.09 28.55 16.55
C ARG A 5 -24.84 29.88 15.86
N GLY A 6 -23.69 30.52 16.08
CA GLY A 6 -23.40 31.85 15.54
C GLY A 6 -21.95 32.06 15.10
N ARG A 7 -21.75 33.03 14.18
CA ARG A 7 -20.43 33.35 13.60
C ARG A 7 -19.40 33.81 14.65
N GLN A 8 -19.85 34.46 15.72
CA GLN A 8 -18.98 34.88 16.83
C GLN A 8 -18.54 33.71 17.72
N GLU A 9 -19.39 32.70 17.90
CA GLU A 9 -19.03 31.47 18.64
C GLU A 9 -18.00 30.65 17.86
N ILE A 10 -18.12 30.61 16.53
CA ILE A 10 -17.14 29.99 15.64
C ILE A 10 -15.79 30.71 15.72
N ALA A 11 -15.78 32.05 15.66
CA ALA A 11 -14.54 32.83 15.78
C ALA A 11 -13.82 32.56 17.10
N LYS A 12 -14.55 32.53 18.22
CA LYS A 12 -14.00 32.22 19.54
C LYS A 12 -13.46 30.79 19.65
N ALA A 13 -14.08 29.82 18.98
CA ALA A 13 -13.59 28.44 18.92
C ALA A 13 -12.34 28.28 18.03
N LEU A 14 -12.19 29.12 17.00
CA LEU A 14 -10.98 29.17 16.18
C LEU A 14 -9.83 29.91 16.89
N GLU A 15 -10.14 30.81 17.84
CA GLU A 15 -9.15 31.49 18.68
C GLU A 15 -8.61 30.61 19.81
N THR A 16 -9.37 29.61 20.28
CA THR A 16 -8.82 28.62 21.20
C THR A 16 -7.71 27.83 20.52
N SER A 17 -6.48 27.99 21.02
CA SER A 17 -5.26 27.33 20.55
C SER A 17 -5.41 25.81 20.58
N THR A 18 -5.96 25.26 19.51
CA THR A 18 -5.94 23.83 19.23
C THR A 18 -4.67 23.50 18.46
N TRP A 19 -4.12 22.32 18.70
CA TRP A 19 -2.89 21.87 18.03
C TRP A 19 -3.03 22.02 16.53
N LYS A 20 -2.04 22.64 15.88
CA LYS A 20 -2.00 22.61 14.42
C LYS A 20 -1.62 21.19 14.00
N VAL A 21 -2.21 20.69 12.92
CA VAL A 21 -1.90 19.36 12.36
C VAL A 21 -0.39 19.21 12.08
N SER A 22 0.28 20.29 11.71
CA SER A 22 1.74 20.34 11.53
C SER A 22 2.54 20.06 12.81
N GLU A 23 1.95 20.25 13.99
CA GLU A 23 2.58 19.99 15.28
C GLU A 23 2.49 18.53 15.69
N LEU A 24 1.47 17.82 15.22
CA LEU A 24 1.33 16.37 15.39
C LEU A 24 2.45 15.60 14.69
N PHE A 25 2.99 16.16 13.59
CA PHE A 25 4.09 15.57 12.83
C PHE A 25 5.48 16.07 13.26
N LYS A 26 5.59 16.86 14.33
CA LYS A 26 6.90 17.26 14.87
C LYS A 26 7.58 16.03 15.45
N THR A 27 8.84 15.84 15.10
CA THR A 27 9.68 14.72 15.52
C THR A 27 9.72 14.60 17.04
N VAL A 28 9.36 13.42 17.56
CA VAL A 28 9.57 13.09 18.97
C VAL A 28 11.07 12.83 19.16
N PRO A 29 11.78 13.62 19.98
CA PRO A 29 13.20 13.38 20.24
C PRO A 29 13.36 12.03 20.96
N GLY A 30 14.10 11.11 20.35
CA GLY A 30 14.39 9.77 20.90
C GLY A 30 13.84 8.60 20.10
N MET A 31 13.04 8.83 19.06
CA MET A 31 12.56 7.77 18.16
C MET A 31 13.72 7.32 17.24
N GLN A 32 14.19 6.07 17.42
CA GLN A 32 15.21 5.52 16.54
C GLN A 32 14.60 5.18 15.18
N HIS A 33 14.99 5.93 14.15
CA HIS A 33 14.50 5.74 12.80
C HIS A 33 15.32 4.65 12.10
N THR A 34 14.64 3.68 11.49
CA THR A 34 15.34 2.69 10.65
C THR A 34 15.78 3.35 9.33
N GLN A 35 17.05 3.71 9.24
CA GLN A 35 17.62 4.24 8.00
C GLN A 35 17.68 3.13 6.94
N PRO A 36 17.05 3.30 5.77
CA PRO A 36 17.11 2.30 4.72
C PRO A 36 18.52 2.20 4.14
N ASP A 37 19.01 0.98 3.99
CA ASP A 37 20.31 0.68 3.39
C ASP A 37 20.18 0.36 1.88
N SER A 38 21.28 0.49 1.13
CA SER A 38 21.40 0.10 -0.28
C SER A 38 21.00 -1.37 -0.50
N GLN A 39 21.35 -2.26 0.43
CA GLN A 39 20.93 -3.67 0.36
C GLN A 39 19.41 -3.84 0.47
N LEU A 40 18.75 -3.04 1.31
CA LEU A 40 17.30 -3.06 1.44
C LEU A 40 16.64 -2.54 0.16
N LEU A 41 17.14 -1.43 -0.38
CA LEU A 41 16.63 -0.86 -1.62
C LEU A 41 16.74 -1.84 -2.79
N SER A 42 17.88 -2.51 -2.96
CA SER A 42 18.05 -3.50 -4.04
C SER A 42 17.09 -4.69 -3.90
N LYS A 43 16.83 -5.16 -2.68
CA LYS A 43 15.83 -6.21 -2.40
C LYS A 43 14.42 -5.75 -2.77
N LEU A 44 14.03 -4.54 -2.37
CA LEU A 44 12.71 -3.98 -2.67
C LEU A 44 12.49 -3.80 -4.17
N LEU A 45 13.49 -3.28 -4.89
CA LEU A 45 13.43 -3.13 -6.35
C LEU A 45 13.22 -4.48 -7.03
N LYS A 46 13.93 -5.52 -6.58
CA LYS A 46 13.78 -6.89 -7.09
C LYS A 46 12.39 -7.46 -6.81
N GLN A 47 11.85 -7.26 -5.60
CA GLN A 47 10.52 -7.74 -5.21
C GLN A 47 9.40 -7.01 -5.97
N ALA A 48 9.57 -5.73 -6.27
CA ALA A 48 8.64 -4.94 -7.05
C ALA A 48 8.71 -5.21 -8.58
N GLY A 49 9.63 -6.08 -9.03
CA GLY A 49 9.85 -6.33 -10.46
C GLY A 49 10.43 -5.12 -11.20
N LEU A 50 11.07 -4.19 -10.48
CA LEU A 50 11.68 -2.99 -11.03
C LEU A 50 13.14 -3.22 -11.43
N GLN A 51 13.64 -2.38 -12.32
CA GLN A 51 15.03 -2.44 -12.76
C GLN A 51 15.99 -2.12 -11.60
N ALA A 52 17.08 -2.87 -11.53
CA ALA A 52 18.14 -2.62 -10.57
C ALA A 52 18.79 -1.25 -10.82
N VAL A 53 19.10 -0.55 -9.74
CA VAL A 53 19.79 0.75 -9.77
C VAL A 53 21.23 0.52 -9.32
N PRO A 54 22.25 1.08 -10.01
CA PRO A 54 23.64 0.96 -9.60
C PRO A 54 23.90 1.61 -8.24
N VAL A 55 24.74 0.95 -7.43
CA VAL A 55 25.18 1.47 -6.12
C VAL A 55 26.01 2.74 -6.32
N GLY A 56 25.72 3.78 -5.54
CA GLY A 56 26.35 5.09 -5.61
C GLY A 56 25.80 6.03 -6.68
N SER A 57 24.74 5.63 -7.40
CA SER A 57 24.12 6.51 -8.40
C SER A 57 23.25 7.60 -7.76
N ASP A 58 23.13 8.76 -8.41
CA ASP A 58 22.25 9.85 -7.94
C ASP A 58 20.81 9.38 -7.74
N LYS A 59 20.35 8.46 -8.60
CA LYS A 59 19.03 7.86 -8.52
C LYS A 59 18.87 7.02 -7.25
N GLU A 60 19.89 6.27 -6.85
CA GLU A 60 19.86 5.51 -5.61
C GLU A 60 19.76 6.43 -4.40
N ALA A 61 20.60 7.48 -4.33
CA ALA A 61 20.58 8.45 -3.24
C ALA A 61 19.21 9.14 -3.12
N MET A 62 18.60 9.50 -4.26
CA MET A 62 17.24 10.05 -4.29
C MET A 62 16.21 9.06 -3.74
N LEU A 63 16.27 7.79 -4.14
CA LEU A 63 15.34 6.75 -3.69
C LEU A 63 15.49 6.45 -2.19
N LEU A 64 16.72 6.37 -1.67
CA LEU A 64 16.97 6.17 -0.25
C LEU A 64 16.44 7.34 0.58
N LYS A 65 16.67 8.57 0.12
CA LYS A 65 16.13 9.78 0.76
C LYS A 65 14.61 9.76 0.82
N GLU A 66 13.96 9.37 -0.27
CA GLU A 66 12.50 9.32 -0.33
C GLU A 66 11.93 8.19 0.54
N LEU A 67 12.56 7.01 0.48
CA LEU A 67 12.18 5.87 1.33
C LEU A 67 12.30 6.21 2.81
N SER A 68 13.36 6.92 3.22
CA SER A 68 13.50 7.37 4.61
C SER A 68 12.37 8.29 5.06
N LYS A 69 11.92 9.25 4.23
CA LYS A 69 10.78 10.11 4.58
C LYS A 69 9.49 9.30 4.73
N GLN A 70 9.26 8.33 3.84
CA GLN A 70 8.08 7.48 3.86
C GLN A 70 8.05 6.61 5.12
N LEU A 71 9.17 5.96 5.45
CA LEU A 71 9.29 5.18 6.68
C LEU A 71 9.07 6.05 7.91
N HIS A 72 9.63 7.27 7.92
CA HIS A 72 9.46 8.19 9.04
C HIS A 72 7.99 8.50 9.26
N PHE A 73 7.25 8.80 8.19
CA PHE A 73 5.81 9.03 8.28
C PHE A 73 5.04 7.81 8.81
N VAL A 74 5.36 6.60 8.35
CA VAL A 74 4.71 5.36 8.81
C VAL A 74 5.01 5.08 10.28
N GLU A 75 6.24 5.31 10.74
CA GLU A 75 6.62 5.14 12.14
C GLU A 75 5.79 6.03 13.06
N HIS A 76 5.54 7.29 12.70
CA HIS A 76 4.64 8.19 13.45
C HIS A 76 3.22 7.63 13.58
N ILE A 77 2.68 7.03 12.51
CA ILE A 77 1.36 6.38 12.56
C ILE A 77 1.40 5.15 13.48
N SER A 78 2.47 4.36 13.41
CA SER A 78 2.61 3.13 14.20
C SER A 78 2.76 3.38 15.71
N ALA A 79 3.14 4.60 16.11
CA ALA A 79 3.26 4.99 17.51
C ALA A 79 1.91 5.22 18.21
N VAL A 80 0.81 5.25 17.45
CA VAL A 80 -0.54 5.39 18.01
C VAL A 80 -0.94 4.09 18.72
N ASP A 81 -1.49 4.21 19.93
CA ASP A 81 -1.99 3.06 20.67
C ASP A 81 -3.19 2.42 19.93
N THR A 82 -3.00 1.17 19.50
CA THR A 82 -4.03 0.36 18.83
C THR A 82 -4.60 -0.72 19.74
N THR A 83 -4.43 -0.62 21.06
CA THR A 83 -4.97 -1.60 22.01
C THR A 83 -6.49 -1.68 21.89
N ASN A 84 -7.02 -2.91 21.77
CA ASN A 84 -8.45 -3.22 21.57
C ASN A 84 -9.07 -2.72 20.25
N VAL A 85 -8.26 -2.46 19.22
CA VAL A 85 -8.75 -2.11 17.87
C VAL A 85 -8.60 -3.31 16.94
N GLU A 86 -9.68 -3.72 16.27
CA GLU A 86 -9.64 -4.74 15.22
C GLU A 86 -9.22 -4.12 13.88
N PRO A 87 -8.24 -4.69 13.15
CA PRO A 87 -7.82 -4.17 11.86
C PRO A 87 -8.94 -4.22 10.81
N LEU A 88 -9.24 -3.07 10.20
CA LEU A 88 -10.21 -3.00 9.11
C LEU A 88 -9.63 -3.63 7.83
N VAL A 89 -10.16 -4.79 7.42
CA VAL A 89 -9.70 -5.50 6.21
C VAL A 89 -10.38 -4.98 4.93
N ARG A 90 -11.64 -4.52 5.01
CA ARG A 90 -12.41 -4.04 3.85
C ARG A 90 -13.43 -2.98 4.24
N VAL A 91 -13.43 -1.87 3.51
CA VAL A 91 -14.49 -0.84 3.64
C VAL A 91 -15.81 -1.40 3.10
N GLY A 92 -16.88 -1.33 3.89
CA GLY A 92 -18.22 -1.80 3.50
C GLY A 92 -18.55 -3.26 3.85
N GLY A 93 -17.68 -3.96 4.59
CA GLY A 93 -18.06 -5.21 5.27
C GLY A 93 -18.39 -4.93 6.73
N GLY A 94 -19.63 -5.12 7.14
CA GLY A 94 -19.93 -5.31 8.57
C GLY A 94 -19.23 -6.58 9.07
N SER A 95 -19.11 -6.71 10.40
CA SER A 95 -18.55 -7.87 11.12
C SER A 95 -19.13 -9.23 10.71
N ASP A 96 -20.26 -9.24 9.99
CA ASP A 96 -21.01 -10.44 9.62
C ASP A 96 -20.63 -11.06 8.26
N GLN A 97 -19.71 -10.48 7.49
CA GLN A 97 -19.19 -11.16 6.30
C GLN A 97 -18.01 -12.06 6.68
N PHE A 98 -18.29 -13.03 7.55
CA PHE A 98 -17.46 -14.20 7.74
C PHE A 98 -17.15 -14.80 6.37
N PHE A 99 -15.88 -15.14 6.15
CA PHE A 99 -15.43 -15.82 4.93
C PHE A 99 -16.10 -17.21 4.88
N ASP A 100 -17.29 -17.28 4.30
CA ASP A 100 -18.11 -18.49 4.32
C ASP A 100 -17.52 -19.54 3.37
N LYS A 101 -16.77 -20.47 3.97
CA LYS A 101 -16.15 -21.60 3.29
C LYS A 101 -17.17 -22.39 2.45
N HIS A 102 -18.43 -22.48 2.89
CA HIS A 102 -19.47 -23.19 2.14
C HIS A 102 -19.85 -22.45 0.84
N LYS A 103 -19.90 -21.11 0.84
CA LYS A 103 -20.12 -20.32 -0.39
C LYS A 103 -19.00 -20.50 -1.41
N LEU A 104 -17.74 -20.57 -0.96
CA LEU A 104 -16.60 -20.83 -1.85
C LEU A 104 -16.66 -22.23 -2.48
N LEU A 105 -17.03 -23.24 -1.69
CA LEU A 105 -17.20 -24.60 -2.20
C LEU A 105 -18.35 -24.69 -3.22
N GLN A 106 -19.45 -23.96 -2.99
CA GLN A 106 -20.55 -23.86 -3.96
C GLN A 106 -20.13 -23.14 -5.24
N ALA A 107 -19.34 -22.06 -5.15
CA ALA A 107 -18.81 -21.37 -6.32
C ALA A 107 -17.84 -22.25 -7.13
N ARG A 108 -17.00 -23.05 -6.47
CA ARG A 108 -16.09 -24.01 -7.11
C ARG A 108 -16.84 -25.12 -7.86
N ASN A 109 -17.99 -25.56 -7.34
CA ASN A 109 -18.77 -26.64 -7.93
C ASN A 109 -19.73 -26.17 -9.04
N LYS A 110 -19.94 -24.85 -9.19
CA LYS A 110 -20.62 -24.31 -10.38
C LYS A 110 -19.71 -24.50 -11.59
N ARG A 111 -20.16 -25.32 -12.55
CA ARG A 111 -19.50 -25.42 -13.85
C ARG A 111 -19.51 -24.04 -14.51
N PRO A 112 -18.41 -23.61 -15.15
CA PRO A 112 -18.39 -22.37 -15.90
C PRO A 112 -19.47 -22.41 -17.00
N ASP A 113 -20.11 -21.26 -17.23
CA ASP A 113 -21.13 -21.08 -18.26
C ASP A 113 -20.53 -21.40 -19.64
N PRO A 114 -21.14 -22.29 -20.46
CA PRO A 114 -20.61 -22.66 -21.78
C PRO A 114 -20.58 -21.48 -22.77
N SER A 115 -21.24 -20.36 -22.47
CA SER A 115 -21.13 -19.11 -23.24
C SER A 115 -19.84 -18.32 -22.98
N ALA A 116 -19.05 -18.67 -21.96
CA ALA A 116 -17.76 -18.05 -21.64
C ALA A 116 -16.60 -18.52 -22.55
N THR A 117 -16.89 -19.33 -23.56
CA THR A 117 -15.89 -20.03 -24.40
C THR A 117 -15.29 -19.15 -25.51
N ASP A 118 -15.77 -17.92 -25.68
CA ASP A 118 -15.26 -16.99 -26.73
C ASP A 118 -14.02 -16.19 -26.30
N TRP A 119 -13.54 -16.37 -25.06
CA TRP A 119 -12.32 -15.71 -24.61
C TRP A 119 -11.07 -16.50 -25.04
N SER A 120 -10.23 -15.90 -25.88
CA SER A 120 -8.89 -16.39 -26.15
C SER A 120 -7.88 -15.74 -25.18
N PRO A 121 -7.18 -16.52 -24.34
CA PRO A 121 -6.26 -15.96 -23.35
C PRO A 121 -5.12 -15.16 -23.98
N THR A 122 -4.70 -15.51 -25.20
CA THR A 122 -3.57 -14.85 -25.87
C THR A 122 -3.97 -13.64 -26.70
N GLN A 123 -5.24 -13.25 -26.72
CA GLN A 123 -5.73 -12.17 -27.59
C GLN A 123 -5.10 -10.81 -27.25
N LEU A 124 -4.87 -10.54 -25.96
CA LEU A 124 -4.27 -9.29 -25.48
C LEU A 124 -2.75 -9.35 -25.31
N ALA A 125 -2.13 -10.49 -25.63
CA ALA A 125 -0.69 -10.68 -25.43
C ALA A 125 0.11 -9.83 -26.44
N GLN A 126 1.08 -9.05 -25.94
CA GLN A 126 1.99 -8.30 -26.81
C GLN A 126 2.89 -9.22 -27.64
N GLN A 127 3.28 -10.37 -27.08
CA GLN A 127 4.08 -11.40 -27.77
C GLN A 127 3.46 -12.78 -27.51
N LYS A 128 3.26 -13.54 -28.58
CA LYS A 128 2.71 -14.90 -28.54
C LYS A 128 3.31 -15.78 -29.63
N SER A 129 3.29 -17.08 -29.39
CA SER A 129 3.66 -18.12 -30.35
C SER A 129 2.57 -19.19 -30.30
N GLY A 130 1.70 -19.21 -31.31
CA GLY A 130 0.46 -19.99 -31.27
C GLY A 130 -0.40 -19.57 -30.07
N ASP A 131 -0.75 -20.55 -29.23
CA ASP A 131 -1.56 -20.37 -28.02
C ASP A 131 -0.72 -20.13 -26.75
N PHE A 132 0.57 -19.86 -26.89
CA PHE A 132 1.48 -19.63 -25.77
C PHE A 132 1.93 -18.17 -25.67
N TYR A 133 2.05 -17.67 -24.44
CA TYR A 133 2.72 -16.41 -24.15
C TYR A 133 4.23 -16.55 -24.38
N VAL A 134 4.84 -15.55 -25.00
CA VAL A 134 6.28 -15.53 -25.21
C VAL A 134 6.92 -14.58 -24.22
N LEU A 135 7.78 -15.11 -23.35
CA LEU A 135 8.67 -14.32 -22.52
C LEU A 135 10.03 -14.28 -23.21
N ARG A 136 10.60 -13.09 -23.36
CA ARG A 136 11.99 -12.96 -23.81
C ARG A 136 12.88 -13.41 -22.68
N GLU A 137 13.48 -14.58 -22.83
CA GLU A 137 14.48 -15.08 -21.90
C GLU A 137 15.68 -14.11 -21.93
N GLY A 138 15.82 -13.36 -20.84
CA GLY A 138 16.99 -12.57 -20.52
C GLY A 138 17.71 -13.16 -19.32
N LEU A 139 17.74 -14.50 -19.20
CA LEU A 139 18.54 -15.15 -18.17
C LEU A 139 20.00 -14.79 -18.46
N ARG A 140 20.52 -13.85 -17.66
CA ARG A 140 21.92 -13.43 -17.67
C ARG A 140 22.81 -14.67 -17.66
N ARG A 141 23.83 -14.66 -18.53
CA ARG A 141 25.02 -15.50 -18.40
C ARG A 141 25.59 -15.36 -16.98
N GLU A 142 26.06 -16.48 -16.46
CA GLU A 142 26.76 -16.68 -15.19
C GLU A 142 27.80 -15.59 -14.88
#